data_AF-A0ABD2Q7A2-F1
#
_entry.id   AF-A0ABD2Q7A2-F1
#
_cell.length_a   1.000
_cell.length_b   1.000
_cell.length_c   1.000
_cell.angle_alpha   90.00
_cell.angle_beta   90.00
_cell.angle_gamma   90.00
#
_symmetry.space_group_name_H-M   'P 1'
#
loop_
_entity.id
_entity.type
_entity.pdbx_description
1 polymer ?
#
loop_
_entity_poly.entity_id
_entity_poly.type
_entity_poly.pdbx_seq_one_letter_code
_entity_poly.pdbx_strand_id
1 'polypeptide(L)'
;MKSLFHIPVGLYHLIHWRNSLWKYLLTELAILFVFYYAVALLFYFYISRNKEIMELYIAFTLDVQSLTKNIPTSFMVGSTLAITLHRWWSFCAAFPSLTPIALTVEAMIQCTNPEMFSKKDTRGLVWDLRHGLCRYISLACVFCLRQNSYLGKKRFTCKGKNNKVRHIINHINKDRVIMETFGCLVTQEELELLENLELSVGTEDALDYWLPIKWAMKLCERAIHLNCLKEGNFWTLVEAINKVRLSLENISKMGLYRLPLIYSQSLMLLLYWFFFSILVSHDYMRNNKGPPWIPTKWEVFLPWVAFTRLLYYVSWYKISLSLVNPLREDQSEFPTNEILDRNLLNMYKFSMVQDRAINTSVLDFKPDAFYHLMKHSFKSPIMKKNT
;
A
#
# COMPACT_ATOMS: atom_id res chain seq x y z
N MET A 1 -41.01 -8.09 2.48
CA MET A 1 -40.34 -9.32 2.00
C MET A 1 -38.86 -9.05 1.69
N LYS A 2 -38.00 -8.93 2.72
CA LYS A 2 -36.54 -8.84 2.57
C LYS A 2 -35.87 -9.71 3.63
N SER A 3 -36.04 -11.04 3.52
CA SER A 3 -35.38 -12.00 4.41
C SER A 3 -35.43 -13.44 3.85
N LEU A 4 -35.06 -13.63 2.58
CA LEU A 4 -34.86 -14.97 2.04
C LEU A 4 -33.49 -14.99 1.37
N PHE A 5 -32.61 -15.82 1.92
CA PHE A 5 -31.19 -15.96 1.64
C PHE A 5 -30.26 -14.93 2.31
N HIS A 6 -29.98 -15.17 3.60
CA HIS A 6 -28.64 -14.90 4.11
C HIS A 6 -27.66 -15.79 3.33
N ILE A 7 -27.24 -15.34 2.16
CA ILE A 7 -26.14 -15.96 1.43
C ILE A 7 -24.94 -15.90 2.38
N PRO A 8 -24.28 -17.03 2.71
CA PRO A 8 -23.08 -17.02 3.52
C PRO A 8 -22.11 -16.00 2.95
N VAL A 9 -21.52 -15.17 3.81
CA VAL A 9 -20.64 -14.07 3.39
C VAL A 9 -19.58 -14.55 2.39
N GLY A 10 -19.06 -15.78 2.55
CA GLY A 10 -18.14 -16.40 1.59
C GLY A 10 -18.71 -16.59 0.17
N LEU A 11 -19.96 -17.02 0.03
CA LEU A 11 -20.61 -17.18 -1.28
C LEU A 11 -20.91 -15.83 -1.94
N TYR A 12 -21.23 -14.80 -1.16
CA TYR A 12 -21.41 -13.45 -1.68
C TYR A 12 -20.14 -12.90 -2.34
N HIS A 13 -18.96 -13.15 -1.75
CA HIS A 13 -17.68 -12.73 -2.32
C HIS A 13 -17.34 -13.45 -3.63
N LEU A 14 -17.77 -14.71 -3.79
CA LEU A 14 -17.54 -15.48 -5.02
C LEU A 14 -18.36 -14.99 -6.21
N ILE A 15 -19.50 -14.32 -5.97
CA ILE A 15 -20.40 -13.80 -7.01
C ILE A 15 -19.99 -12.39 -7.47
N HIS A 16 -19.10 -11.72 -6.74
CA HIS A 16 -18.63 -10.39 -7.11
C HIS A 16 -17.69 -10.44 -8.33
N TRP A 17 -17.84 -9.49 -9.27
CA TRP A 17 -17.05 -9.45 -10.51
C TRP A 17 -15.91 -8.43 -10.48
N ARG A 18 -16.13 -7.26 -9.86
CA ARG A 18 -15.12 -6.20 -9.80
C ARG A 18 -13.98 -6.63 -8.88
N ASN A 19 -12.74 -6.54 -9.36
CA ASN A 19 -11.53 -6.97 -8.65
C ASN A 19 -11.56 -8.42 -8.15
N SER A 20 -12.39 -9.27 -8.76
CA SER A 20 -12.51 -10.66 -8.34
C SER A 20 -11.57 -11.57 -9.09
N LEU A 21 -11.32 -12.72 -8.48
CA LEU A 21 -10.52 -13.81 -9.01
C LEU A 21 -10.96 -14.21 -10.44
N TRP A 22 -12.26 -14.16 -10.74
CA TRP A 22 -12.80 -14.52 -12.06
C TRP A 22 -12.30 -13.61 -13.18
N LYS A 23 -12.24 -12.30 -12.95
CA LYS A 23 -11.76 -11.33 -13.93
C LYS A 23 -10.29 -11.60 -14.32
N TYR A 24 -9.47 -12.09 -13.39
CA TYR A 24 -8.05 -12.37 -13.62
C TYR A 24 -7.76 -13.75 -14.21
N LEU A 25 -8.73 -14.65 -14.17
CA LEU A 25 -8.55 -16.02 -14.64
C LEU A 25 -9.24 -16.28 -15.97
N LEU A 26 -10.28 -15.51 -16.32
CA LEU A 26 -11.11 -15.82 -17.48
C LEU A 26 -10.28 -15.86 -18.78
N THR A 27 -9.32 -14.97 -18.93
CA THR A 27 -8.41 -14.94 -20.09
C THR A 27 -7.53 -16.18 -20.18
N GLU A 28 -6.91 -16.59 -19.08
CA GLU A 28 -6.03 -17.74 -18.99
C GLU A 28 -6.80 -19.05 -19.10
N LEU A 29 -7.98 -19.12 -18.51
CA LEU A 29 -8.89 -20.25 -18.64
C LEU A 29 -9.33 -20.41 -20.10
N ALA A 30 -9.69 -19.33 -20.79
CA ALA A 30 -10.05 -19.40 -22.20
C ALA A 30 -8.90 -19.91 -23.07
N ILE A 31 -7.68 -19.40 -22.87
CA ILE A 31 -6.47 -19.88 -23.56
C ILE A 31 -6.24 -21.37 -23.29
N LEU A 32 -6.39 -21.79 -22.03
CA LEU A 32 -6.26 -23.19 -21.64
C LEU A 32 -7.30 -24.08 -22.29
N PHE A 33 -8.57 -23.66 -22.35
CA PHE A 33 -9.62 -24.41 -23.05
C PHE A 33 -9.24 -24.65 -24.52
N VAL A 34 -8.72 -23.63 -25.20
CA VAL A 34 -8.25 -23.75 -26.58
C VAL A 34 -7.15 -24.79 -26.71
N PHE A 35 -6.13 -24.75 -25.85
CA PHE A 35 -5.04 -25.74 -25.86
C PHE A 35 -5.52 -27.15 -25.52
N TYR A 36 -6.40 -27.28 -24.53
CA TYR A 36 -6.96 -28.57 -24.13
C TYR A 36 -7.69 -29.25 -25.29
N TYR A 37 -8.61 -28.53 -25.96
CA TYR A 37 -9.32 -29.10 -27.09
C TYR A 37 -8.40 -29.33 -28.29
N ALA A 38 -7.38 -28.50 -28.50
CA ALA A 38 -6.38 -28.74 -29.56
C ALA A 38 -5.62 -30.07 -29.34
N VAL A 39 -5.15 -30.33 -28.12
CA VAL A 39 -4.48 -31.61 -27.78
C VAL A 39 -5.45 -32.79 -27.90
N ALA A 40 -6.69 -32.65 -27.42
CA ALA A 40 -7.72 -33.69 -27.52
C ALA A 40 -8.07 -34.02 -28.99
N LEU A 41 -8.11 -33.02 -29.88
CA LEU A 41 -8.35 -33.21 -31.31
C LEU A 41 -7.15 -33.91 -31.98
N LEU A 42 -5.92 -33.49 -31.67
CA LEU A 42 -4.70 -34.16 -32.14
C LEU A 42 -4.68 -35.62 -31.69
N PHE A 43 -5.06 -35.87 -30.43
CA PHE A 43 -5.15 -37.21 -29.89
C PHE A 43 -6.17 -38.06 -30.66
N TYR A 44 -7.37 -37.54 -30.88
CA TYR A 44 -8.45 -38.31 -31.52
C TYR A 44 -8.21 -38.56 -33.02
N PHE A 45 -7.78 -37.54 -33.76
CA PHE A 45 -7.64 -37.64 -35.22
C PHE A 45 -6.33 -38.28 -35.67
N TYR A 46 -5.25 -38.13 -34.90
CA TYR A 46 -3.92 -38.56 -35.31
C TYR A 46 -3.37 -39.68 -34.42
N ILE A 47 -3.21 -39.42 -33.11
CA ILE A 47 -2.53 -40.33 -32.18
C ILE A 47 -3.30 -41.64 -32.01
N SER A 48 -4.62 -41.58 -31.82
CA SER A 48 -5.45 -42.77 -31.58
C SER A 48 -5.60 -43.68 -32.81
N ARG A 49 -5.22 -43.23 -34.01
CA ARG A 49 -5.32 -44.01 -35.25
C ARG A 49 -4.09 -44.90 -35.51
N ASN A 50 -2.93 -44.54 -34.95
CA ASN A 50 -1.68 -45.27 -35.14
C ASN A 50 -1.20 -45.85 -33.81
N LYS A 51 -1.11 -47.18 -33.71
CA LYS A 51 -0.73 -47.90 -32.49
C LYS A 51 0.67 -47.54 -32.00
N GLU A 52 1.65 -47.37 -32.88
CA GLU A 52 3.03 -47.05 -32.49
C GLU A 52 3.12 -45.65 -31.88
N ILE A 53 2.43 -44.67 -32.48
CA ILE A 53 2.38 -43.29 -31.98
C ILE A 53 1.60 -43.22 -30.66
N MET A 54 0.56 -44.04 -30.52
CA MET A 54 -0.22 -44.18 -29.29
C MET A 54 0.63 -44.71 -28.14
N GLU A 55 1.45 -45.74 -28.36
CA GLU A 55 2.36 -46.31 -27.35
C GLU A 55 3.44 -45.30 -26.93
N LEU A 56 4.02 -44.57 -27.89
CA LEU A 56 4.97 -43.49 -27.60
C LEU A 56 4.32 -42.36 -26.79
N TYR A 57 3.10 -41.97 -27.14
CA TYR A 57 2.35 -40.95 -26.39
C TYR A 57 2.07 -41.41 -24.95
N ILE A 58 1.67 -42.67 -24.76
CA ILE A 58 1.46 -43.27 -23.44
C ILE A 58 2.73 -43.20 -22.60
N ALA A 59 3.87 -43.67 -23.14
CA ALA A 59 5.15 -43.63 -22.44
C ALA A 59 5.53 -42.19 -22.04
N PHE A 60 5.39 -41.24 -22.99
CA PHE A 60 5.64 -39.82 -22.74
C PHE A 60 4.75 -39.25 -21.63
N THR A 61 3.45 -39.57 -21.62
CA THR A 61 2.52 -39.08 -20.59
C THR A 61 2.86 -39.61 -19.20
N LEU A 62 3.30 -40.87 -19.10
CA LEU A 62 3.73 -41.49 -17.84
C LEU A 62 5.00 -40.81 -17.30
N ASP A 63 5.97 -40.54 -18.18
CA ASP A 63 7.19 -39.82 -17.81
C ASP A 63 6.88 -38.41 -17.30
N VAL A 64 6.05 -37.65 -18.03
CA VAL A 64 5.62 -36.31 -17.64
C VAL A 64 4.85 -36.30 -16.31
N GLN A 65 3.98 -37.29 -16.09
CA GLN A 65 3.24 -37.41 -14.84
C GLN A 65 4.16 -37.75 -13.67
N SER A 66 5.15 -38.62 -13.88
CA SER A 66 6.13 -38.98 -12.85
C SER A 66 6.99 -37.78 -12.45
N LEU A 67 7.48 -37.01 -13.43
CA LEU A 67 8.25 -35.78 -13.20
C LEU A 67 7.43 -34.74 -12.44
N THR A 68 6.16 -34.55 -12.81
CA THR A 68 5.29 -33.55 -12.16
C THR A 68 4.96 -33.90 -10.73
N LYS A 69 4.72 -35.19 -10.42
CA LYS A 69 4.43 -35.65 -9.04
C LYS A 69 5.58 -35.37 -8.08
N ASN A 70 6.81 -35.37 -8.56
CA ASN A 70 8.00 -35.13 -7.75
C ASN A 70 8.23 -33.63 -7.45
N ILE A 71 7.55 -32.73 -8.16
CA ILE A 71 7.73 -31.30 -8.00
C ILE A 71 6.70 -30.75 -6.98
N PRO A 72 7.13 -30.15 -5.85
CA PRO A 72 6.24 -29.69 -4.80
C PRO A 72 5.58 -28.34 -5.16
N THR A 73 4.73 -28.35 -6.19
CA THR A 73 4.13 -27.13 -6.78
C THR A 73 3.32 -26.32 -5.77
N SER A 74 2.55 -26.98 -4.89
CA SER A 74 1.81 -26.32 -3.79
C SER A 74 2.69 -25.56 -2.84
N PHE A 75 3.84 -26.13 -2.47
CA PHE A 75 4.76 -25.49 -1.55
C PHE A 75 5.39 -24.25 -2.20
N MET A 76 5.82 -24.33 -3.45
CA MET A 76 6.45 -23.20 -4.15
C MET A 76 5.48 -22.04 -4.38
N VAL A 77 4.25 -22.33 -4.81
CA VAL A 77 3.21 -21.31 -4.98
C VAL A 77 2.78 -20.73 -3.64
N GLY A 78 2.61 -21.57 -2.62
CA GLY A 78 2.19 -21.13 -1.28
C GLY A 78 3.24 -20.29 -0.54
N SER A 79 4.51 -20.67 -0.62
CA SER A 79 5.62 -19.87 -0.07
C SER A 79 5.74 -18.52 -0.77
N THR A 80 5.55 -18.47 -2.10
CA THR A 80 5.52 -17.21 -2.85
C THR A 80 4.42 -16.30 -2.35
N LEU A 81 3.20 -16.83 -2.21
CA LEU A 81 2.07 -16.07 -1.71
C LEU A 81 2.37 -15.53 -0.30
N ALA A 82 2.92 -16.35 0.60
CA ALA A 82 3.30 -15.93 1.94
C ALA A 82 4.31 -14.77 1.94
N ILE A 83 5.36 -14.83 1.10
CA ILE A 83 6.36 -13.75 0.97
C ILE A 83 5.70 -12.46 0.46
N THR A 84 4.86 -12.55 -0.57
CA THR A 84 4.17 -11.36 -1.13
C THR A 84 3.18 -10.75 -0.15
N LEU A 85 2.44 -11.56 0.61
CA LEU A 85 1.53 -11.10 1.67
C LEU A 85 2.31 -10.40 2.79
N HIS A 86 3.42 -10.97 3.24
CA HIS A 86 4.25 -10.36 4.27
C HIS A 86 4.79 -9.00 3.83
N ARG A 87 5.27 -8.91 2.59
CA ARG A 87 5.71 -7.65 1.97
C ARG A 87 4.58 -6.63 1.89
N TRP A 88 3.38 -7.05 1.49
CA TRP A 88 2.21 -6.18 1.39
C TRP A 88 1.79 -5.63 2.77
N TRP A 89 1.76 -6.47 3.82
CA TRP A 89 1.44 -5.98 5.16
C TRP A 89 2.52 -5.05 5.71
N SER A 90 3.80 -5.37 5.46
CA SER A 90 4.92 -4.50 5.81
C SER A 90 4.81 -3.14 5.13
N PHE A 91 4.36 -3.10 3.87
CA PHE A 91 4.09 -1.86 3.15
C PHE A 91 2.96 -1.05 3.81
N CYS A 92 1.84 -1.69 4.11
CA CYS A 92 0.71 -1.02 4.75
C CYS A 92 1.09 -0.44 6.13
N ALA A 93 1.91 -1.17 6.90
CA ALA A 93 2.41 -0.71 8.20
C ALA A 93 3.44 0.42 8.08
N ALA A 94 4.23 0.44 7.01
CA ALA A 94 5.23 1.48 6.76
C ALA A 94 4.65 2.77 6.17
N PHE A 95 3.39 2.76 5.70
CA PHE A 95 2.78 3.95 5.12
C PHE A 95 2.66 5.07 6.16
N PRO A 96 3.16 6.30 5.88
CA PRO A 96 3.28 7.34 6.89
C PRO A 96 1.91 7.80 7.38
N SER A 97 1.68 7.66 8.68
CA SER A 97 0.64 8.41 9.37
C SER A 97 1.21 9.77 9.77
N LEU A 98 0.62 10.86 9.27
CA LEU A 98 1.10 12.21 9.58
C LEU A 98 0.49 12.78 10.88
N THR A 99 -0.51 12.11 11.46
CA THR A 99 -1.14 12.56 12.71
C THR A 99 -0.17 12.70 13.90
N PRO A 100 0.75 11.74 14.18
CA PRO A 100 1.64 11.86 15.33
C PRO A 100 2.58 13.06 15.23
N ILE A 101 3.16 13.30 14.05
CA ILE A 101 4.04 14.46 13.85
C ILE A 101 3.25 15.78 13.98
N ALA A 102 2.03 15.84 13.46
CA ALA A 102 1.17 17.03 13.59
C ALA A 102 0.91 17.39 15.06
N LEU A 103 0.60 16.39 15.88
CA LEU A 103 0.39 16.56 17.33
C LEU A 103 1.69 16.99 18.04
N THR A 104 2.84 16.44 17.66
CA THR A 104 4.12 16.88 18.23
C THR A 104 4.48 18.32 17.84
N VAL A 105 4.21 18.73 16.59
CA VAL A 105 4.38 20.12 16.12
C VAL A 105 3.48 21.05 16.95
N GLU A 106 2.23 20.66 17.15
CA GLU A 106 1.26 21.40 17.98
C GLU A 106 1.67 21.48 19.45
N ALA A 107 2.21 20.41 20.03
CA ALA A 107 2.61 20.40 21.44
C ALA A 107 3.89 21.22 21.67
N MET A 108 4.85 21.14 20.75
CA MET A 108 6.21 21.65 20.99
C MET A 108 6.41 23.11 20.57
N ILE A 109 5.71 23.59 19.54
CA ILE A 109 5.90 24.95 19.02
C ILE A 109 4.95 25.90 19.71
N GLN A 110 5.32 26.35 20.90
CA GLN A 110 4.52 27.29 21.68
C GLN A 110 5.33 28.56 21.89
N CYS A 111 4.65 29.71 21.97
CA CYS A 111 5.35 30.92 22.36
C CYS A 111 5.82 30.76 23.80
N THR A 112 7.13 30.70 24.01
CA THR A 112 7.69 30.45 25.35
C THR A 112 7.64 31.68 26.25
N ASN A 113 7.35 32.86 25.68
CA ASN A 113 7.37 34.13 26.39
C ASN A 113 5.95 34.72 26.57
N PRO A 114 5.39 34.75 27.79
CA PRO A 114 4.01 35.17 28.05
C PRO A 114 3.70 36.61 27.61
N GLU A 115 4.68 37.51 27.72
CA GLU A 115 4.54 38.93 27.34
C GLU A 115 4.40 39.10 25.82
N MET A 116 5.03 38.21 25.06
CA MET A 116 4.95 38.21 23.60
C MET A 116 3.57 37.72 23.14
N PHE A 117 3.01 36.72 23.81
CA PHE A 117 1.74 36.04 23.45
C PHE A 117 0.50 36.95 23.45
N SER A 118 0.57 38.10 24.14
CA SER A 118 -0.47 39.13 24.14
C SER A 118 -0.56 39.88 22.80
N LYS A 119 0.53 39.93 22.03
CA LYS A 119 0.56 40.62 20.73
C LYS A 119 -0.04 39.73 19.64
N LYS A 120 -1.03 40.25 18.91
CA LYS A 120 -1.69 39.60 17.77
C LYS A 120 -0.69 38.99 16.76
N ASP A 121 0.46 39.64 16.58
CA ASP A 121 1.52 39.23 15.66
C ASP A 121 2.24 37.93 16.07
N THR A 122 2.34 37.62 17.37
CA THR A 122 3.03 36.38 17.83
C THR A 122 2.18 35.13 17.66
N ARG A 123 0.85 35.25 17.76
CA ARG A 123 -0.06 34.15 17.43
C ARG A 123 0.01 33.82 15.94
N GLY A 124 0.09 34.85 15.10
CA GLY A 124 0.40 34.70 13.68
C GLY A 124 1.71 33.95 13.45
N LEU A 125 2.78 34.35 14.14
CA LEU A 125 4.09 33.70 14.01
C LEU A 125 4.10 32.21 14.38
N VAL A 126 3.51 31.85 15.53
CA VAL A 126 3.43 30.45 15.97
C VAL A 126 2.60 29.64 14.97
N TRP A 127 1.50 30.22 14.48
CA TRP A 127 0.67 29.62 13.46
C TRP A 127 1.45 29.40 12.15
N ASP A 128 2.18 30.42 11.66
CA ASP A 128 3.00 30.33 10.45
C ASP A 128 4.07 29.23 10.56
N LEU A 129 4.71 29.08 11.71
CA LEU A 129 5.72 28.05 11.95
C LEU A 129 5.10 26.63 11.92
N ARG A 130 3.98 26.43 12.62
CA ARG A 130 3.28 25.14 12.65
C ARG A 130 2.74 24.78 11.28
N HIS A 131 2.08 25.73 10.64
CA HIS A 131 1.49 25.56 9.32
C HIS A 131 2.57 25.30 8.26
N GLY A 132 3.68 26.04 8.29
CA GLY A 132 4.84 25.84 7.43
C GLY A 132 5.49 24.46 7.61
N LEU A 133 5.68 23.98 8.84
CA LEU A 133 6.20 22.63 9.09
C LEU A 133 5.25 21.56 8.57
N CYS A 134 3.96 21.69 8.89
CA CYS A 134 2.96 20.74 8.43
C CYS A 134 2.86 20.70 6.90
N ARG A 135 2.98 21.87 6.23
CA ARG A 135 3.00 22.00 4.77
C ARG A 135 4.23 21.33 4.17
N TYR A 136 5.43 21.55 4.70
CA TYR A 136 6.65 20.92 4.19
C TYR A 136 6.67 19.39 4.35
N ILE A 137 6.20 18.86 5.48
CA ILE A 137 6.09 17.42 5.68
C ILE A 137 5.05 16.81 4.72
N SER A 138 3.94 17.52 4.50
CA SER A 138 2.91 17.13 3.53
C SER A 138 3.44 17.14 2.10
N LEU A 139 4.22 18.16 1.74
CA LEU A 139 4.89 18.28 0.45
C LEU A 139 5.87 17.12 0.21
N ALA A 140 6.65 16.72 1.22
CA ALA A 140 7.52 15.55 1.13
C ALA A 140 6.75 14.27 0.79
N CYS A 141 5.57 14.07 1.40
CA CYS A 141 4.71 12.93 1.12
C CYS A 141 4.17 12.95 -0.32
N VAL A 142 3.73 14.12 -0.79
CA VAL A 142 3.25 14.31 -2.17
C VAL A 142 4.36 14.02 -3.18
N PHE A 143 5.58 14.49 -2.91
CA PHE A 143 6.74 14.22 -3.77
C PHE A 143 7.08 12.73 -3.82
N CYS A 144 7.15 12.07 -2.66
CA CYS A 144 7.42 10.64 -2.58
C CYS A 144 6.37 9.80 -3.34
N LEU A 145 5.08 10.10 -3.15
CA LEU A 145 3.99 9.39 -3.82
C LEU A 145 3.94 9.68 -5.32
N ARG A 146 4.24 10.90 -5.77
CA ARG A 146 4.31 11.24 -7.21
C ARG A 146 5.36 10.38 -7.93
N GLN A 147 6.52 10.18 -7.31
CA GLN A 147 7.64 9.45 -7.91
C GLN A 147 7.43 7.93 -7.85
N ASN A 148 6.92 7.41 -6.74
CA ASN A 148 6.86 5.95 -6.49
C ASN A 148 5.48 5.32 -6.75
N SER A 149 4.38 6.09 -6.70
CA SER A 149 3.02 5.59 -6.88
C SER A 149 2.46 5.92 -8.25
N TYR A 150 1.82 4.95 -8.90
CA TYR A 150 1.09 5.18 -10.13
C TYR A 150 -0.06 6.18 -9.93
N LEU A 151 -0.87 6.00 -8.87
CA LEU A 151 -1.99 6.90 -8.56
C LEU A 151 -1.49 8.31 -8.21
N GLY A 152 -0.38 8.41 -7.48
CA GLY A 152 0.28 9.68 -7.19
C GLY A 152 0.78 10.36 -8.47
N LYS A 153 1.44 9.62 -9.38
CA LYS A 153 1.89 10.14 -10.67
C LYS A 153 0.71 10.62 -11.51
N LYS A 154 -0.36 9.82 -11.62
CA LYS A 154 -1.59 10.16 -12.36
C LYS A 154 -2.29 11.40 -11.80
N ARG A 155 -2.26 11.60 -10.49
CA ARG A 155 -2.87 12.75 -9.80
C ARG A 155 -2.02 14.01 -9.87
N PHE A 156 -0.70 13.90 -9.74
CA PHE A 156 0.20 15.06 -9.55
C PHE A 156 1.11 15.34 -10.75
N THR A 157 0.94 14.65 -11.87
CA THR A 157 1.71 14.89 -13.11
C THR A 157 0.80 15.38 -14.23
N CYS A 158 1.19 16.47 -14.89
CA CYS A 158 0.48 16.99 -16.06
C CYS A 158 0.50 15.99 -17.22
N LYS A 159 -0.63 15.84 -17.92
CA LYS A 159 -0.68 15.15 -19.21
C LYS A 159 -0.11 16.08 -20.30
N GLY A 160 1.20 16.01 -20.56
CA GLY A 160 1.87 16.78 -21.62
C GLY A 160 3.39 16.56 -21.64
N LYS A 161 4.05 16.84 -22.78
CA LYS A 161 5.49 16.62 -22.99
C LYS A 161 6.42 17.52 -22.13
N ASN A 162 5.89 18.48 -21.37
CA ASN A 162 6.70 19.41 -20.59
C ASN A 162 6.81 18.96 -19.12
N ASN A 163 7.76 18.06 -18.85
CA ASN A 163 8.21 17.69 -17.50
C ASN A 163 9.06 18.81 -16.86
N LYS A 164 8.57 20.05 -16.83
CA LYS A 164 9.26 21.12 -16.09
C LYS A 164 8.69 21.23 -14.68
N VAL A 165 9.53 21.57 -13.70
CA VAL A 165 9.14 21.78 -12.30
C VAL A 165 7.95 22.74 -12.20
N ARG A 166 8.00 23.87 -12.92
CA ARG A 166 6.93 24.88 -12.96
C ARG A 166 5.54 24.28 -13.22
N HIS A 167 5.43 23.41 -14.22
CA HIS A 167 4.14 22.85 -14.59
C HIS A 167 3.66 21.83 -13.56
N ILE A 168 4.57 21.02 -13.02
CA ILE A 168 4.25 20.01 -12.02
C ILE A 168 3.76 20.67 -10.73
N ILE A 169 4.48 21.67 -10.22
CA ILE A 169 4.10 22.37 -8.99
C ILE A 169 2.77 23.12 -9.16
N ASN A 170 2.58 23.82 -10.29
CA ASN A 170 1.31 24.48 -10.58
C ASN A 170 0.13 23.49 -10.63
N HIS A 171 0.36 22.26 -11.10
CA HIS A 171 -0.67 21.22 -11.08
C HIS A 171 -0.93 20.71 -9.67
N ILE A 172 0.11 20.49 -8.86
CA ILE A 172 -0.01 20.08 -7.46
C ILE A 172 -0.80 21.14 -6.67
N ASN A 173 -0.47 22.42 -6.81
CA ASN A 173 -1.15 23.50 -6.13
C ASN A 173 -2.62 23.68 -6.56
N LYS A 174 -3.00 23.23 -7.76
CA LYS A 174 -4.39 23.24 -8.26
C LYS A 174 -5.21 22.04 -7.82
N ASP A 175 -4.62 21.06 -7.14
CA ASP A 175 -5.36 19.91 -6.63
C ASP A 175 -6.41 20.38 -5.61
N ARG A 176 -7.63 19.84 -5.74
CA ARG A 176 -8.79 20.27 -4.95
C ARG A 176 -8.52 20.21 -3.44
N VAL A 177 -7.98 19.10 -2.95
CA VAL A 177 -7.78 18.89 -1.50
C VAL A 177 -6.66 19.80 -0.99
N ILE A 178 -5.63 20.03 -1.80
CA ILE A 178 -4.54 20.96 -1.49
C ILE A 178 -5.07 22.40 -1.37
N MET A 179 -5.91 22.84 -2.32
CA MET A 179 -6.51 24.17 -2.27
C MET A 179 -7.45 24.34 -1.05
N GLU A 180 -8.23 23.32 -0.72
CA GLU A 180 -9.14 23.34 0.44
C GLU A 180 -8.39 23.33 1.79
N THR A 181 -7.18 22.77 1.84
CA THR A 181 -6.37 22.65 3.06
C THR A 181 -5.35 23.77 3.21
N PHE A 182 -4.28 23.75 2.40
CA PHE A 182 -3.16 24.69 2.51
C PHE A 182 -3.29 25.88 1.54
N GLY A 183 -4.24 25.86 0.61
CA GLY A 183 -4.33 26.82 -0.50
C GLY A 183 -3.28 26.54 -1.58
N CYS A 184 -2.02 26.51 -1.18
CA CYS A 184 -0.90 26.04 -1.99
C CYS A 184 0.11 25.27 -1.11
N LEU A 185 0.70 24.20 -1.65
CA LEU A 185 1.77 23.48 -0.94
C LEU A 185 3.15 24.10 -1.18
N VAL A 186 3.35 24.75 -2.33
CA VAL A 186 4.61 25.41 -2.69
C VAL A 186 4.32 26.86 -3.05
N THR A 187 5.02 27.79 -2.40
CA THR A 187 4.89 29.23 -2.68
C THR A 187 5.65 29.61 -3.95
N GLN A 188 5.46 30.84 -4.45
CA GLN A 188 6.20 31.26 -5.66
C GLN A 188 7.70 31.44 -5.42
N GLU A 189 8.10 31.91 -4.24
CA GLU A 189 9.51 31.99 -3.87
C GLU A 189 10.16 30.60 -3.82
N GLU A 190 9.46 29.62 -3.26
CA GLU A 190 9.92 28.22 -3.24
C GLU A 190 9.96 27.62 -4.64
N LEU A 191 9.04 28.02 -5.52
CA LEU A 191 9.02 27.56 -6.91
C LEU A 191 10.25 28.05 -7.68
N GLU A 192 10.63 29.32 -7.52
CA GLU A 192 11.84 29.88 -8.13
C GLU A 192 13.10 29.16 -7.64
N LEU A 193 13.16 28.80 -6.36
CA LEU A 193 14.24 27.98 -5.81
C LEU A 193 14.28 26.58 -6.44
N LEU A 194 13.13 25.92 -6.61
CA LEU A 194 13.05 24.61 -7.25
C LEU A 194 13.43 24.65 -8.74
N GLU A 195 13.13 25.74 -9.44
CA GLU A 195 13.54 25.93 -10.83
C GLU A 195 15.04 26.15 -10.97
N ASN A 196 15.64 26.90 -10.05
CA ASN A 196 17.09 27.05 -10.00
C ASN A 196 17.77 25.70 -9.70
N LEU A 197 17.18 24.87 -8.83
CA LEU A 197 17.65 23.52 -8.57
C LEU A 197 17.49 22.61 -9.79
N GLU A 198 16.37 22.71 -10.51
CA GLU A 198 16.12 21.98 -11.76
C GLU A 198 17.24 22.21 -12.79
N LEU A 199 17.75 23.44 -12.90
CA LEU A 199 18.88 23.77 -13.80
C LEU A 199 20.19 23.07 -13.42
N SER A 200 20.38 22.71 -12.15
CA SER A 200 21.64 22.13 -11.64
C SER A 200 21.62 20.60 -11.53
N VAL A 201 20.50 20.00 -11.14
CA VAL A 201 20.40 18.54 -10.85
C VAL A 201 19.37 17.84 -11.75
N GLY A 202 18.48 18.59 -12.41
CA GLY A 202 17.38 18.04 -13.21
C GLY A 202 16.05 17.94 -12.46
N THR A 203 14.97 17.68 -13.19
CA THR A 203 13.58 17.78 -12.68
C THR A 203 13.23 16.75 -11.62
N GLU A 204 13.66 15.49 -11.77
CA GLU A 204 13.29 14.43 -10.82
C GLU A 204 13.95 14.66 -9.46
N ASP A 205 15.26 14.92 -9.46
CA ASP A 205 16.05 15.17 -8.25
C ASP A 205 15.67 16.51 -7.57
N ALA A 206 15.27 17.52 -8.35
CA ALA A 206 14.75 18.77 -7.81
C ALA A 206 13.43 18.58 -7.03
N LEU A 207 12.66 17.53 -7.35
CA LEU A 207 11.35 17.23 -6.76
C LEU A 207 11.38 15.99 -5.86
N ASP A 208 12.53 15.72 -5.25
CA ASP A 208 12.71 14.64 -4.30
C ASP A 208 12.14 14.97 -2.91
N TYR A 209 11.65 13.93 -2.23
CA TYR A 209 10.98 14.06 -0.93
C TYR A 209 11.90 14.53 0.21
N TRP A 210 13.23 14.38 0.10
CA TRP A 210 14.16 14.77 1.15
C TRP A 210 14.31 16.30 1.27
N LEU A 211 14.05 17.04 0.18
CA LEU A 211 14.26 18.49 0.15
C LEU A 211 13.25 19.24 1.05
N PRO A 212 11.92 18.98 0.97
CA PRO A 212 10.98 19.58 1.93
C PRO A 212 11.24 19.16 3.38
N ILE A 213 11.77 17.95 3.63
CA ILE A 213 12.17 17.51 4.98
C ILE A 213 13.32 18.38 5.50
N LYS A 214 14.29 18.71 4.66
CA LYS A 214 15.38 19.63 5.02
C LYS A 214 14.85 21.04 5.30
N TRP A 215 13.90 21.54 4.51
CA TRP A 215 13.22 22.81 4.79
C TRP A 215 12.49 22.79 6.13
N ALA A 216 11.82 21.69 6.47
CA ALA A 216 11.19 21.51 7.77
C ALA A 216 12.21 21.56 8.92
N MET A 217 13.35 20.87 8.80
CA MET A 217 14.42 20.93 9.81
C MET A 217 14.98 22.35 9.98
N LYS A 218 15.20 23.08 8.88
CA LYS A 218 15.62 24.49 8.94
C LYS A 218 14.57 25.42 9.56
N LEU A 219 13.29 25.13 9.35
CA LEU A 219 12.21 25.86 10.00
C LEU A 219 12.17 25.59 11.52
N CYS A 220 12.51 24.38 11.97
CA CYS A 220 12.70 24.08 13.40
C CYS A 220 13.87 24.87 14.00
N GLU A 221 15.01 24.97 13.31
CA GLU A 221 16.15 25.79 13.76
C GLU A 221 15.72 27.26 13.90
N ARG A 222 14.99 27.80 12.90
CA ARG A 222 14.45 29.16 12.95
C ARG A 222 13.48 29.35 14.12
N ALA A 223 12.67 28.34 14.46
CA ALA A 223 11.74 28.40 15.59
C ALA A 223 12.46 28.53 16.96
N ILE A 224 13.67 27.97 17.10
CA ILE A 224 14.52 28.18 18.28
C ILE A 224 14.96 29.64 18.35
N HIS A 225 15.49 30.20 17.26
CA HIS A 225 15.93 31.60 17.21
C HIS A 225 14.79 32.59 17.50
N LEU A 226 13.55 32.22 17.18
CA LEU A 226 12.34 33.00 17.44
C LEU A 226 11.73 32.75 18.82
N ASN A 227 12.39 31.99 19.71
CA ASN A 227 11.90 31.60 21.04
C ASN A 227 10.50 30.92 21.02
N CYS A 228 10.15 30.28 19.91
CA CYS A 228 8.90 29.53 19.75
C CYS A 228 9.09 28.02 19.98
N LEU A 229 10.34 27.59 20.19
CA LEU A 229 10.70 26.20 20.45
C LEU A 229 11.84 26.17 21.50
N LYS A 230 11.67 25.34 22.54
CA LYS A 230 12.71 25.12 23.55
C LYS A 230 13.78 24.17 22.99
N GLU A 231 15.05 24.41 23.33
CA GLU A 231 16.17 23.58 22.86
C GLU A 231 16.01 22.09 23.19
N GLY A 232 15.50 21.76 24.39
CA GLY A 232 15.22 20.36 24.77
C GLY A 232 14.16 19.67 23.90
N ASN A 233 13.18 20.43 23.38
CA ASN A 233 12.11 19.90 22.54
C ASN A 233 12.51 19.79 21.06
N PHE A 234 13.58 20.47 20.65
CA PHE A 234 14.07 20.45 19.27
C PHE A 234 14.43 19.03 18.82
N TRP A 235 15.18 18.30 19.64
CA TRP A 235 15.59 16.93 19.33
C TRP A 235 14.39 16.00 19.17
N THR A 236 13.37 16.14 20.02
CA THR A 236 12.12 15.36 19.91
C THR A 236 11.39 15.64 18.60
N LEU A 237 11.34 16.92 18.18
CA LEU A 237 10.71 17.31 16.93
C LEU A 237 11.49 16.78 15.71
N VAL A 238 12.82 16.88 15.74
CA VAL A 238 13.70 16.34 14.69
C VAL A 238 13.58 14.82 14.60
N GLU A 239 13.50 14.11 15.73
CA GLU A 239 13.28 12.67 15.77
C GLU A 239 11.92 12.31 15.15
N ALA A 240 10.87 13.07 15.46
CA ALA A 240 9.54 12.87 14.89
C ALA A 240 9.54 13.11 13.36
N ILE A 241 10.24 14.14 12.87
CA ILE A 241 10.43 14.37 11.43
C ILE A 241 11.21 13.21 10.79
N ASN A 242 12.26 12.71 11.45
CA ASN A 242 13.03 11.57 10.98
C ASN A 242 12.20 10.28 10.88
N LYS A 243 11.25 10.05 11.79
CA LYS A 243 10.31 8.91 11.68
C LYS A 243 9.47 8.99 10.41
N VAL A 244 9.03 10.18 10.00
CA VAL A 244 8.34 10.39 8.72
C VAL A 244 9.29 10.14 7.55
N ARG A 245 10.52 10.68 7.61
CA ARG A 245 11.55 10.44 6.58
C ARG A 245 11.80 8.96 6.36
N LEU A 246 11.95 8.18 7.42
CA LEU A 246 12.16 6.72 7.37
C LEU A 246 10.96 6.00 6.74
N SER A 247 9.74 6.45 7.04
CA SER A 247 8.51 5.89 6.45
C SER A 247 8.46 6.14 4.93
N LEU A 248 8.81 7.36 4.49
CA LEU A 248 8.90 7.71 3.07
C LEU A 248 10.04 6.96 2.35
N GLU A 249 11.18 6.80 3.03
CA GLU A 249 12.29 6.00 2.53
C GLU A 249 11.89 4.53 2.35
N ASN A 250 11.14 3.96 3.29
CA ASN A 250 10.61 2.59 3.18
C ASN A 250 9.67 2.43 1.98
N ILE A 251 8.79 3.40 1.72
CA ILE A 251 7.94 3.42 0.52
C ILE A 251 8.80 3.42 -0.76
N SER A 252 9.83 4.27 -0.81
CA SER A 252 10.74 4.35 -1.95
C SER A 252 11.50 3.03 -2.16
N LYS A 253 12.06 2.46 -1.08
CA LYS A 253 12.76 1.17 -1.11
C LYS A 253 11.85 0.04 -1.60
N MET A 254 10.59 0.01 -1.18
CA MET A 254 9.64 -1.00 -1.64
C MET A 254 9.25 -0.83 -3.11
N GLY A 255 9.28 0.38 -3.65
CA GLY A 255 9.13 0.64 -5.09
C GLY A 255 10.37 0.24 -5.90
N LEU A 256 11.56 0.47 -5.34
CA LEU A 256 12.86 0.20 -5.97
C LEU A 256 13.21 -1.30 -5.97
N TYR A 257 13.17 -1.95 -4.81
CA TYR A 257 13.58 -3.34 -4.65
C TYR A 257 12.42 -4.29 -4.95
N ARG A 258 12.32 -4.72 -6.20
CA ARG A 258 11.34 -5.72 -6.65
C ARG A 258 11.78 -7.13 -6.25
N LEU A 259 10.84 -8.08 -6.25
CA LEU A 259 11.20 -9.49 -6.10
C LEU A 259 12.26 -9.87 -7.17
N PRO A 260 13.27 -10.69 -6.82
CA PRO A 260 14.28 -11.11 -7.77
C PRO A 260 13.65 -11.70 -9.03
N LEU A 261 14.10 -11.25 -10.21
CA LEU A 261 13.52 -11.69 -11.48
C LEU A 261 13.58 -13.22 -11.62
N ILE A 262 14.71 -13.82 -11.22
CA ILE A 262 14.93 -15.27 -11.29
C ILE A 262 13.89 -16.06 -10.48
N TYR A 263 13.42 -15.50 -9.36
CA TYR A 263 12.39 -16.11 -8.53
C TYR A 263 11.03 -16.09 -9.23
N SER A 264 10.68 -14.95 -9.84
CA SER A 264 9.43 -14.86 -10.61
C SER A 264 9.45 -15.76 -11.87
N GLN A 265 10.61 -15.88 -12.53
CA GLN A 265 10.80 -16.72 -13.71
C GLN A 265 10.71 -18.21 -13.36
N SER A 266 11.35 -18.66 -12.28
CA SER A 266 11.31 -20.06 -11.86
C SER A 266 9.88 -20.50 -11.52
N LEU A 267 9.12 -19.63 -10.84
CA LEU A 267 7.72 -19.89 -10.52
C LEU A 267 6.83 -19.95 -11.77
N MET A 268 7.09 -19.08 -12.76
CA MET A 268 6.34 -19.08 -14.02
C MET A 268 6.61 -20.35 -14.83
N LEU A 269 7.88 -20.76 -14.93
CA LEU A 269 8.26 -22.02 -15.57
C LEU A 269 7.62 -23.24 -14.89
N LEU A 270 7.63 -23.27 -13.56
CA LEU A 270 6.99 -24.31 -12.78
C LEU A 270 5.49 -24.42 -13.09
N LEU A 271 4.78 -23.29 -13.10
CA LEU A 271 3.34 -23.26 -13.37
C LEU A 271 3.05 -23.69 -14.81
N TYR A 272 3.84 -23.25 -15.78
CA TYR A 272 3.69 -23.66 -17.18
C TYR A 272 3.96 -25.15 -17.38
N TRP A 273 4.99 -25.69 -16.72
CA TRP A 273 5.25 -27.13 -16.72
C TRP A 273 4.07 -27.91 -16.12
N PHE A 274 3.53 -27.41 -15.00
CA PHE A 274 2.36 -28.02 -14.37
C PHE A 274 1.11 -27.98 -15.27
N PHE A 275 0.89 -26.89 -16.02
CA PHE A 275 -0.22 -26.82 -16.98
C PHE A 275 0.00 -27.77 -18.15
N PHE A 276 1.22 -27.81 -18.69
CA PHE A 276 1.59 -28.73 -19.75
C PHE A 276 1.35 -30.18 -19.35
N SER A 277 1.77 -30.57 -18.15
CA SER A 277 1.62 -31.95 -17.69
C SER A 277 0.17 -32.35 -17.49
N ILE A 278 -0.69 -31.45 -17.01
CA ILE A 278 -2.13 -31.69 -16.92
C ILE A 278 -2.75 -31.89 -18.31
N LEU A 279 -2.41 -31.02 -19.28
CA LEU A 279 -2.96 -31.09 -20.64
C LEU A 279 -2.62 -32.43 -21.32
N VAL A 280 -1.37 -32.89 -21.18
CA VAL A 280 -0.91 -34.16 -21.76
C VAL A 280 -1.46 -35.37 -21.01
N SER A 281 -1.48 -35.34 -19.67
CA SER A 281 -1.86 -36.51 -18.87
C SER A 281 -3.36 -36.82 -18.90
N HIS A 282 -4.21 -35.86 -19.26
CA HIS A 282 -5.67 -36.04 -19.27
C HIS A 282 -6.12 -37.07 -20.31
N ASP A 283 -5.54 -37.04 -21.51
CA ASP A 283 -5.95 -37.91 -22.61
C ASP A 283 -5.46 -39.35 -22.44
N TYR A 284 -4.38 -39.57 -21.68
CA TYR A 284 -3.86 -40.90 -21.34
C TYR A 284 -4.87 -41.74 -20.53
N MET A 285 -5.60 -41.11 -19.59
CA MET A 285 -6.58 -41.80 -18.73
C MET A 285 -7.77 -42.40 -19.53
N ARG A 286 -7.90 -42.09 -20.83
CA ARG A 286 -8.97 -42.53 -21.74
C ARG A 286 -8.87 -44.00 -22.17
N ASN A 287 -7.69 -44.64 -22.14
CA ASN A 287 -7.47 -45.92 -22.85
C ASN A 287 -7.16 -47.16 -21.99
N ASN A 288 -7.18 -47.07 -20.66
CA ASN A 288 -7.09 -48.29 -19.83
C ASN A 288 -8.44 -49.00 -19.75
N LYS A 289 -8.51 -50.18 -20.39
CA LYS A 289 -9.61 -51.15 -20.25
C LYS A 289 -9.51 -51.85 -18.88
N GLY A 290 -9.81 -51.16 -17.78
CA GLY A 290 -9.90 -51.74 -16.42
C GLY A 290 -9.54 -50.77 -15.27
N PRO A 291 -10.10 -50.90 -14.05
CA PRO A 291 -10.15 -49.85 -13.02
C PRO A 291 -8.82 -49.73 -12.24
N PRO A 292 -8.49 -48.62 -11.53
CA PRO A 292 -9.32 -47.51 -11.02
C PRO A 292 -8.89 -46.18 -11.67
N TRP A 293 -9.70 -45.32 -12.28
CA TRP A 293 -11.05 -44.84 -12.04
C TRP A 293 -11.56 -44.50 -13.44
N ILE A 294 -12.68 -45.10 -13.85
CA ILE A 294 -13.24 -44.91 -15.19
C ILE A 294 -13.51 -43.41 -15.39
N PRO A 295 -12.86 -42.70 -16.33
CA PRO A 295 -13.29 -41.35 -16.63
C PRO A 295 -14.72 -41.45 -17.16
N THR A 296 -15.66 -40.92 -16.39
CA THR A 296 -17.06 -40.87 -16.81
C THR A 296 -17.12 -40.14 -18.16
N LYS A 297 -18.10 -40.46 -19.02
CA LYS A 297 -18.30 -39.76 -20.31
C LYS A 297 -18.29 -38.23 -20.18
N TRP A 298 -18.59 -37.70 -18.98
CA TRP A 298 -18.60 -36.29 -18.61
C TRP A 298 -17.21 -35.68 -18.43
N GLU A 299 -16.23 -36.42 -17.91
CA GLU A 299 -14.84 -35.93 -17.76
C GLU A 299 -14.13 -35.76 -19.11
N VAL A 300 -14.61 -36.48 -20.14
CA VAL A 300 -14.13 -36.38 -21.53
C VAL A 300 -14.59 -35.08 -22.18
N PHE A 301 -15.77 -34.58 -21.83
CA PHE A 301 -16.30 -33.32 -22.38
C PHE A 301 -15.80 -32.10 -21.61
N LEU A 302 -15.62 -32.23 -20.29
CA LEU A 302 -15.16 -31.15 -19.44
C LEU A 302 -14.25 -31.68 -18.31
N PRO A 303 -12.93 -31.45 -18.36
CA PRO A 303 -11.98 -31.95 -17.35
C PRO A 303 -12.03 -31.12 -16.05
N TRP A 304 -13.15 -31.18 -15.33
CA TRP A 304 -13.42 -30.33 -14.16
C TRP A 304 -12.42 -30.50 -13.01
N VAL A 305 -11.86 -31.70 -12.78
CA VAL A 305 -10.81 -31.93 -11.77
C VAL A 305 -9.50 -31.24 -12.14
N ALA A 306 -9.13 -31.27 -13.42
CA ALA A 306 -7.96 -30.57 -13.92
C ALA A 306 -8.15 -29.05 -13.82
N PHE A 307 -9.35 -28.55 -14.18
CA PHE A 307 -9.68 -27.14 -14.06
C PHE A 307 -9.66 -26.66 -12.61
N THR A 308 -10.21 -27.41 -11.66
CA THR A 308 -10.20 -27.00 -10.24
C THR A 308 -8.78 -26.90 -9.69
N ARG A 309 -7.89 -27.85 -10.02
CA ARG A 309 -6.46 -27.77 -9.65
C ARG A 309 -5.79 -26.56 -10.28
N LEU A 310 -6.05 -26.30 -11.56
CA LEU A 310 -5.48 -25.17 -12.26
C LEU A 310 -5.97 -23.83 -11.69
N LEU A 311 -7.29 -23.71 -11.47
CA LEU A 311 -7.89 -22.57 -10.79
C LEU A 311 -7.15 -22.29 -9.50
N TYR A 312 -6.90 -23.30 -8.67
CA TYR A 312 -6.16 -23.12 -7.41
C TYR A 312 -4.75 -22.52 -7.63
N TYR A 313 -3.91 -23.13 -8.47
CA TYR A 313 -2.53 -22.67 -8.64
C TYR A 313 -2.40 -21.33 -9.38
N VAL A 314 -3.18 -21.12 -10.45
CA VAL A 314 -3.19 -19.83 -11.17
C VAL A 314 -3.73 -18.74 -10.25
N SER A 315 -4.78 -19.01 -9.46
CA SER A 315 -5.33 -18.04 -8.53
C SER A 315 -4.29 -17.59 -7.52
N TRP A 316 -3.61 -18.52 -6.87
CA TRP A 316 -2.60 -18.20 -5.86
C TRP A 316 -1.43 -17.41 -6.46
N TYR A 317 -0.99 -17.79 -7.66
CA TYR A 317 0.02 -17.04 -8.40
C TYR A 317 -0.47 -15.61 -8.73
N LYS A 318 -1.68 -15.46 -9.24
CA LYS A 318 -2.26 -14.15 -9.59
C LYS A 318 -2.46 -13.26 -8.37
N ILE A 319 -2.91 -13.83 -7.25
CA ILE A 319 -2.99 -13.11 -5.97
C ILE A 319 -1.59 -12.63 -5.59
N SER A 320 -0.57 -13.51 -5.62
CA SER A 320 0.80 -13.12 -5.32
C SER A 320 1.29 -11.98 -6.22
N LEU A 321 1.02 -12.05 -7.52
CA LEU A 321 1.38 -11.03 -8.52
C LEU A 321 0.72 -9.67 -8.20
N SER A 322 -0.56 -9.68 -7.84
CA SER A 322 -1.30 -8.47 -7.48
C SER A 322 -0.79 -7.78 -6.22
N LEU A 323 -0.13 -8.54 -5.33
CA LEU A 323 0.40 -8.05 -4.05
C LEU A 323 1.87 -7.62 -4.13
N VAL A 324 2.60 -7.97 -5.21
CA VAL A 324 4.04 -7.66 -5.34
C VAL A 324 4.33 -6.16 -5.22
N ASN A 325 3.48 -5.33 -5.82
CA ASN A 325 3.62 -3.88 -5.78
C ASN A 325 2.26 -3.19 -5.54
N PRO A 326 1.95 -2.80 -4.29
CA PRO A 326 0.70 -2.13 -3.94
C PRO A 326 0.58 -0.71 -4.50
N LEU A 327 1.66 -0.14 -5.05
CA LEU A 327 1.67 1.21 -5.61
C LEU A 327 1.40 1.27 -7.12
N ARG A 328 1.28 0.11 -7.78
CA ARG A 328 0.99 0.02 -9.23
C ARG A 328 -0.49 0.28 -9.51
N GLU A 329 -0.81 0.51 -10.79
CA GLU A 329 -2.22 0.62 -11.24
C GLU A 329 -3.00 -0.70 -11.08
N ASP A 330 -2.27 -1.81 -10.95
CA ASP A 330 -2.80 -3.15 -10.84
C ASP A 330 -3.65 -3.29 -9.56
N GLN A 331 -4.95 -3.07 -9.70
CA GLN A 331 -6.16 -3.60 -9.02
C GLN A 331 -6.16 -4.10 -7.55
N SER A 332 -5.03 -4.29 -6.85
CA SER A 332 -4.98 -4.31 -5.39
C SER A 332 -5.09 -2.86 -4.92
N GLU A 333 -6.33 -2.41 -4.71
CA GLU A 333 -6.68 -1.02 -4.42
C GLU A 333 -6.17 -0.61 -3.02
N PHE A 334 -4.86 -0.44 -2.85
CA PHE A 334 -4.35 0.29 -1.69
C PHE A 334 -4.75 1.77 -1.86
N PRO A 335 -5.55 2.35 -0.95
CA PRO A 335 -6.17 3.65 -1.17
C PRO A 335 -5.19 4.80 -0.89
N THR A 336 -4.10 4.89 -1.66
CA THR A 336 -3.03 5.89 -1.48
C THR A 336 -3.56 7.31 -1.47
N ASN A 337 -4.45 7.66 -2.41
CA ASN A 337 -5.02 8.99 -2.53
C ASN A 337 -5.91 9.34 -1.33
N GLU A 338 -6.75 8.42 -0.85
CA GLU A 338 -7.62 8.67 0.30
C GLU A 338 -6.81 8.82 1.59
N ILE A 339 -5.76 8.01 1.77
CA ILE A 339 -4.88 8.13 2.93
C ILE A 339 -4.10 9.45 2.86
N LEU A 340 -3.65 9.85 1.67
CA LEU A 340 -3.00 11.16 1.46
C LEU A 340 -3.96 12.31 1.79
N ASP A 341 -5.20 12.27 1.30
CA ASP A 341 -6.20 13.31 1.56
C ASP A 341 -6.50 13.43 3.06
N ARG A 342 -6.65 12.29 3.75
CA ARG A 342 -6.81 12.25 5.20
C ARG A 342 -5.59 12.83 5.92
N ASN A 343 -4.38 12.50 5.47
CA ASN A 343 -3.14 13.00 6.04
C ASN A 343 -3.02 14.53 5.84
N LEU A 344 -3.29 15.05 4.64
CA LEU A 344 -3.30 16.50 4.36
C LEU A 344 -4.31 17.23 5.25
N LEU A 345 -5.53 16.70 5.34
CA LEU A 345 -6.58 17.27 6.17
C LEU A 345 -6.21 17.27 7.66
N ASN A 346 -5.64 16.18 8.16
CA ASN A 346 -5.20 16.09 9.55
C ASN A 346 -4.06 17.09 9.84
N MET A 347 -3.06 17.15 8.96
CA MET A 347 -1.93 18.09 9.10
C MET A 347 -2.41 19.54 9.13
N TYR A 348 -3.36 19.89 8.26
CA TYR A 348 -4.01 21.20 8.28
C TYR A 348 -4.77 21.45 9.57
N LYS A 349 -5.65 20.52 9.97
CA LYS A 349 -6.46 20.64 11.20
C LYS A 349 -5.58 20.86 12.43
N PHE A 350 -4.60 20.00 12.68
CA PHE A 350 -3.73 20.12 13.85
C PHE A 350 -2.84 21.38 13.81
N SER A 351 -2.45 21.86 12.61
CA SER A 351 -1.79 23.17 12.51
C SER A 351 -2.68 24.34 12.94
N MET A 352 -4.01 24.18 12.85
CA MET A 352 -5.03 25.19 13.13
C MET A 352 -5.69 25.08 14.51
N VAL A 353 -5.54 23.97 15.24
CA VAL A 353 -6.40 23.62 16.40
C VAL A 353 -6.26 24.55 17.61
N GLN A 354 -5.37 25.55 17.59
CA GLN A 354 -5.00 26.21 18.84
C GLN A 354 -5.90 27.33 19.40
N ASP A 355 -6.84 27.93 18.67
CA ASP A 355 -7.53 29.12 19.22
C ASP A 355 -9.06 29.06 19.30
N ARG A 356 -9.74 28.09 18.66
CA ARG A 356 -11.23 28.01 18.66
C ARG A 356 -11.83 26.89 19.48
N ALA A 357 -11.16 25.73 19.56
CA ALA A 357 -11.70 24.55 20.23
C ALA A 357 -11.27 24.46 21.69
N ILE A 358 -10.05 24.92 22.00
CA ILE A 358 -9.51 24.97 23.36
C ILE A 358 -9.87 26.33 23.94
N ASN A 359 -11.14 26.51 24.28
CA ASN A 359 -11.51 27.56 25.21
C ASN A 359 -10.80 27.21 26.53
N THR A 360 -9.79 27.97 26.93
CA THR A 360 -8.91 27.66 28.08
C THR A 360 -9.70 27.40 29.37
N SER A 361 -10.91 27.96 29.46
CA SER A 361 -11.90 27.75 30.53
C SER A 361 -12.44 26.31 30.68
N VAL A 362 -12.30 25.46 29.66
CA VAL A 362 -12.71 24.03 29.69
C VAL A 362 -11.59 23.14 30.26
N LEU A 363 -10.33 23.55 30.06
CA LEU A 363 -9.15 22.84 30.58
C LEU A 363 -8.73 23.29 31.99
N ASP A 364 -9.41 24.29 32.55
CA ASP A 364 -9.25 24.63 33.97
C ASP A 364 -9.49 23.38 34.81
N PHE A 365 -8.54 23.06 35.69
CA PHE A 365 -8.63 21.91 36.60
C PHE A 365 -9.89 22.03 37.46
N LYS A 366 -10.95 21.34 37.04
CA LYS A 366 -12.17 21.16 37.82
C LYS A 366 -12.12 19.79 38.49
N PRO A 367 -12.51 19.68 39.77
CA PRO A 367 -12.63 18.39 40.42
C PRO A 367 -13.58 17.52 39.59
N ASP A 368 -13.10 16.33 39.24
CA ASP A 368 -13.93 15.37 38.52
C ASP A 368 -15.00 14.78 39.45
N ALA A 369 -15.93 14.01 38.89
CA ALA A 369 -17.01 13.39 39.65
C ALA A 369 -16.49 12.47 40.79
N PHE A 370 -15.23 12.03 40.71
CA PHE A 370 -14.61 11.11 41.66
C PHE A 370 -13.73 11.81 42.71
N TYR A 371 -13.49 13.12 42.58
CA TYR A 371 -12.66 13.91 43.48
C TYR A 371 -13.10 13.80 44.95
N HIS A 372 -14.41 13.74 45.20
CA HIS A 372 -14.97 13.58 46.54
C HIS A 372 -14.67 12.20 47.17
N LEU A 373 -14.56 11.13 46.37
CA LEU A 373 -14.23 9.79 46.85
C LEU A 373 -12.76 9.70 47.29
N MET A 374 -11.86 10.38 46.56
CA MET A 374 -10.44 10.49 46.92
C MET A 374 -10.22 11.31 48.21
N LYS A 375 -11.04 12.33 48.46
CA LYS A 375 -10.94 13.15 49.69
C LYS A 375 -11.20 12.34 50.97
N HIS A 376 -11.97 11.26 50.89
CA HIS A 376 -12.24 10.36 52.01
C HIS A 376 -11.14 9.30 52.21
N SER A 377 -10.45 8.86 51.15
CA SER A 377 -9.37 7.87 51.25
C SER A 377 -8.06 8.45 51.80
N PHE A 378 -7.77 9.73 51.58
CA PHE A 378 -6.60 10.42 52.15
C PHE A 378 -6.80 10.96 53.58
N LYS A 379 -7.97 10.77 54.19
CA LYS A 379 -8.26 11.13 55.59
C LYS A 379 -8.11 9.96 56.57
N SER A 380 -7.20 9.01 56.32
CA SER A 380 -6.78 8.05 57.35
C SER A 380 -5.67 8.68 58.21
N PRO A 381 -5.80 8.71 59.55
CA PRO A 381 -4.83 9.36 60.42
C PRO A 381 -3.64 8.43 60.68
N ILE A 382 -2.70 8.34 59.75
CA ILE A 382 -1.36 7.82 60.06
C ILE A 382 -0.53 9.02 60.52
N MET A 383 -0.70 9.42 61.79
CA MET A 383 0.26 10.17 62.64
C MET A 383 -0.42 10.59 63.95
N LYS A 384 -0.91 9.61 64.72
CA LYS A 384 -1.06 9.72 66.18
C LYS A 384 -0.77 8.36 66.80
N LYS A 385 0.45 8.20 67.32
CA LYS A 385 0.96 7.25 68.33
C LYS A 385 2.50 7.29 68.17
N ASN A 386 3.34 7.58 69.15
CA ASN A 386 3.19 7.75 70.59
C ASN A 386 4.26 8.74 71.09
N THR A 387 3.93 9.35 72.23
CA THR A 387 4.81 9.84 73.30
C THR A 387 6.06 9.00 73.53
#